data_AF-A0A8J3ISW8-F1
#
_entry.id   AF-A0A8J3ISW8-F1
#
_cell.length_a   1.000
_cell.length_b   1.000
_cell.length_c   1.000
_cell.angle_alpha   90.00
_cell.angle_beta   90.00
_cell.angle_gamma   90.00
#
_symmetry.space_group_name_H-M   'P 1'
#
loop_
_entity.id
_entity.type
_entity.pdbx_description
1 polymer ?
#
loop_
_entity_poly.entity_id
_entity_poly.type
_entity_poly.pdbx_seq_one_letter_code
_entity_poly.pdbx_strand_id
1 'polypeptide(L)'
;MLTLNTTLISFFQDEYTLIIATLVAGVILDLLYWRLRPSTKRLDALRLFSFTFPIIYNLCFFVTVMFTHGNITWTVHLWMGVTVMSGVAGLLLSYLMTPPVSPEPLSF
;
A
#
# COMPACT_ATOMS: atom_id res chain seq x y z
N MET A 1 3.87 28.92 -19.45
CA MET A 1 4.86 27.81 -19.42
C MET A 1 4.35 26.62 -18.62
N LEU A 2 3.80 26.79 -17.40
CA LEU A 2 3.24 25.66 -16.64
C LEU A 2 2.03 25.01 -17.32
N THR A 3 1.09 25.82 -17.82
CA THR A 3 -0.13 25.35 -18.51
C THR A 3 0.14 24.56 -19.79
N LEU A 4 1.16 24.95 -20.55
CA LEU A 4 1.55 24.29 -21.80
C LEU A 4 2.28 22.97 -21.54
N ASN A 5 3.06 22.91 -20.45
CA ASN A 5 3.71 21.69 -19.98
C ASN A 5 2.66 20.70 -19.43
N THR A 6 1.69 21.17 -18.65
CA THR A 6 0.59 20.32 -18.15
C THR A 6 -0.31 19.79 -19.25
N THR A 7 -0.63 20.58 -20.27
CA THR A 7 -1.42 20.08 -21.41
C THR A 7 -0.64 19.07 -22.24
N LEU A 8 0.66 19.28 -22.49
CA LEU A 8 1.51 18.30 -23.17
C LEU A 8 1.65 16.97 -22.40
N ILE A 9 1.74 17.01 -21.07
CA ILE A 9 1.76 15.81 -20.22
C ILE A 9 0.42 15.05 -20.31
N SER A 10 -0.72 15.76 -20.31
CA SER A 10 -2.04 15.13 -20.46
C SER A 10 -2.25 14.42 -21.79
N PHE A 11 -1.59 14.85 -22.88
CA PHE A 11 -1.66 14.19 -24.18
C PHE A 11 -0.64 13.04 -24.36
N PHE A 12 0.36 12.91 -23.47
CA PHE A 12 1.40 11.88 -23.54
C PHE A 12 1.09 10.63 -22.68
N GLN A 13 0.20 10.73 -21.69
CA GLN A 13 -0.09 9.63 -20.78
C GLN A 13 -1.29 8.80 -21.25
N ASP A 14 -1.12 8.06 -22.34
CA ASP A 14 -1.94 6.89 -22.75
C ASP A 14 -1.88 5.77 -21.68
N GLU A 15 -2.20 6.10 -20.43
CA GLU A 15 -1.99 5.30 -19.22
C GLU A 15 -3.24 4.50 -18.83
N TYR A 16 -3.93 3.96 -19.84
CA TYR A 16 -4.98 2.96 -19.62
C TYR A 16 -4.43 1.72 -18.90
N THR A 17 -3.13 1.44 -19.06
CA THR A 17 -2.44 0.34 -18.37
C THR A 17 -2.37 0.57 -16.86
N LEU A 18 -2.09 1.79 -16.38
CA LEU A 18 -2.15 2.11 -14.95
C LEU A 18 -3.55 1.93 -14.36
N ILE A 19 -4.61 2.23 -15.13
CA ILE A 19 -6.00 2.02 -14.70
C ILE A 19 -6.27 0.53 -14.51
N ILE A 20 -5.92 -0.32 -15.47
CA ILE A 20 -6.09 -1.77 -15.38
C ILE A 20 -5.32 -2.34 -14.19
N ALA A 21 -4.09 -1.88 -13.99
CA ALA A 21 -3.26 -2.30 -12.88
C ALA A 21 -3.79 -1.89 -11.50
N THR A 22 -4.31 -0.68 -11.35
CA THR A 22 -4.96 -0.25 -10.11
C THR A 22 -6.23 -1.04 -9.84
N LEU A 23 -6.96 -1.44 -10.90
CA LEU A 23 -8.08 -2.36 -10.81
C LEU A 23 -7.64 -3.74 -10.31
N VAL A 24 -6.56 -4.31 -10.85
CA VAL A 24 -5.98 -5.58 -10.39
C VAL A 24 -5.50 -5.50 -8.94
N ALA A 25 -4.81 -4.41 -8.58
CA ALA A 25 -4.38 -4.16 -7.20
C ALA A 25 -5.60 -4.09 -6.25
N GLY A 26 -6.66 -3.38 -6.65
CA GLY A 26 -7.92 -3.32 -5.94
C GLY A 26 -8.54 -4.70 -5.71
N VAL A 27 -8.59 -5.55 -6.74
CA VAL A 27 -9.12 -6.92 -6.62
C VAL A 27 -8.27 -7.79 -5.68
N ILE A 28 -6.94 -7.66 -5.73
CA ILE A 28 -6.03 -8.38 -4.81
C ILE A 28 -6.28 -7.93 -3.37
N LEU A 29 -6.46 -6.62 -3.16
CA LEU A 29 -6.73 -6.04 -1.85
C LEU A 29 -8.11 -6.44 -1.31
N ASP A 30 -9.13 -6.48 -2.16
CA ASP A 30 -10.47 -6.95 -1.81
C ASP A 30 -10.47 -8.44 -1.45
N LEU A 31 -9.73 -9.26 -2.20
CA LEU A 31 -9.55 -10.68 -1.90
C LEU A 31 -8.83 -10.88 -0.56
N LEU A 32 -7.79 -10.08 -0.29
CA LEU A 32 -7.06 -10.09 0.97
C LEU A 32 -7.97 -9.67 2.13
N TYR A 33 -8.78 -8.62 1.94
CA TYR A 33 -9.76 -8.15 2.91
C TYR A 33 -10.80 -9.24 3.21
N TRP A 34 -11.32 -9.90 2.18
CA TRP A 34 -12.32 -10.96 2.32
C TRP A 34 -11.75 -12.20 3.01
N ARG A 35 -10.46 -12.50 2.79
CA ARG A 35 -9.75 -13.62 3.42
C ARG A 35 -9.34 -13.34 4.87
N LEU A 36 -8.80 -12.16 5.18
CA LEU A 36 -8.37 -11.83 6.54
C LEU A 36 -9.54 -11.48 7.46
N ARG A 37 -10.63 -10.92 6.91
CA ARG A 37 -11.75 -10.35 7.68
C ARG A 37 -11.25 -9.56 8.89
N PRO A 38 -10.47 -8.49 8.67
CA PRO A 38 -9.92 -7.70 9.77
C PRO A 38 -11.10 -7.21 10.63
N SER A 39 -11.10 -7.63 11.89
CA SER A 39 -12.14 -7.34 12.86
C SER A 39 -11.47 -6.91 14.15
N THR A 40 -12.08 -5.99 14.88
CA THR A 40 -11.62 -5.56 16.22
C THR A 40 -11.55 -6.71 17.22
N LYS A 41 -12.19 -7.86 16.92
CA LYS A 41 -12.09 -9.10 17.71
C LYS A 41 -10.84 -9.95 17.38
N ARG A 42 -10.13 -9.67 16.28
CA ARG A 42 -8.93 -10.40 15.81
C ARG A 42 -7.79 -9.41 15.53
N LEU A 43 -7.23 -8.87 16.60
CA LEU A 43 -6.12 -7.90 16.60
C LEU A 43 -4.96 -8.33 15.70
N ASP A 44 -4.58 -9.60 15.71
CA ASP A 44 -3.46 -10.11 14.90
C ASP A 44 -3.75 -10.04 13.40
N ALA A 45 -5.00 -10.34 13.00
CA ALA A 45 -5.42 -10.25 11.60
C ALA A 45 -5.49 -8.79 11.14
N LEU A 46 -5.88 -7.86 12.03
CA LEU A 46 -5.90 -6.44 11.73
C LEU A 46 -4.49 -5.88 11.55
N ARG A 47 -3.54 -6.22 12.43
CA ARG A 47 -2.12 -5.81 12.32
C ARG A 47 -1.48 -6.35 11.05
N LEU A 48 -1.69 -7.63 10.75
CA LEU A 48 -1.17 -8.25 9.53
C LEU A 48 -1.75 -7.59 8.27
N PHE A 49 -3.06 -7.27 8.28
CA PHE A 49 -3.69 -6.55 7.18
C PHE A 49 -3.11 -5.16 7.00
N SER A 50 -3.01 -4.36 8.08
CA SER A 50 -2.48 -2.99 8.04
C SER A 50 -1.01 -2.93 7.62
N PHE A 51 -0.21 -3.96 7.89
CA PHE A 51 1.17 -4.06 7.39
C PHE A 51 1.23 -4.50 5.93
N THR A 52 0.43 -5.48 5.54
CA THR A 52 0.51 -6.13 4.22
C THR A 52 -0.14 -5.28 3.12
N PHE A 53 -1.22 -4.55 3.46
CA PHE A 53 -1.96 -3.73 2.51
C PHE A 53 -1.09 -2.66 1.82
N PRO A 54 -0.34 -1.79 2.54
CA PRO A 54 0.50 -0.77 1.91
C PRO A 54 1.63 -1.38 1.06
N ILE A 55 2.18 -2.52 1.49
CA ILE A 55 3.25 -3.23 0.77
C ILE A 55 2.72 -3.73 -0.57
N ILE A 56 1.61 -4.47 -0.58
CA ILE A 56 1.02 -5.00 -1.81
C ILE A 56 0.65 -3.87 -2.77
N TYR A 57 0.04 -2.80 -2.25
CA TYR A 57 -0.34 -1.65 -3.07
C TYR A 57 0.88 -1.02 -3.75
N ASN A 58 1.95 -0.75 -2.99
CA ASN A 58 3.19 -0.19 -3.55
C ASN A 58 3.86 -1.15 -4.54
N LEU A 59 3.92 -2.45 -4.23
CA LEU A 59 4.49 -3.46 -5.14
C LEU A 59 3.72 -3.52 -6.45
N CYS A 60 2.38 -3.58 -6.41
CA CYS A 60 1.56 -3.56 -7.62
C CYS A 60 1.79 -2.29 -8.44
N PHE A 61 1.89 -1.14 -7.79
CA PHE A 61 2.22 0.12 -8.44
C PHE A 61 3.59 0.06 -9.15
N PHE A 62 4.66 -0.31 -8.44
CA PHE A 62 6.00 -0.36 -9.02
C PHE A 62 6.14 -1.41 -10.13
N VAL A 63 5.51 -2.58 -9.98
CA VAL A 63 5.45 -3.61 -11.02
C VAL A 63 4.77 -3.05 -12.26
N THR A 64 3.67 -2.32 -12.10
CA THR A 64 2.97 -1.69 -13.23
C THR A 64 3.84 -0.67 -13.93
N VAL A 65 4.49 0.21 -13.16
CA VAL A 65 5.42 1.20 -13.73
C VAL A 65 6.54 0.51 -14.50
N MET A 66 7.06 -0.61 -14.00
CA MET A 66 8.09 -1.40 -14.67
C MET A 66 7.59 -1.98 -16.01
N PHE A 67 6.35 -2.48 -16.06
CA PHE A 67 5.74 -2.99 -17.30
C PHE A 67 5.40 -1.90 -18.30
N THR A 68 4.91 -0.73 -17.86
CA THR A 68 4.49 0.35 -18.77
C THR A 68 5.67 1.18 -19.28
N HIS A 69 6.64 1.50 -18.41
CA HIS A 69 7.75 2.40 -18.75
C HIS A 69 9.08 1.67 -18.96
N GLY A 70 9.10 0.34 -18.85
CA GLY A 70 10.27 -0.52 -19.13
C GLY A 70 11.40 -0.44 -18.11
N ASN A 71 11.53 0.64 -17.35
CA ASN A 71 12.49 0.76 -16.25
C ASN A 71 12.09 1.83 -15.22
N ILE A 72 12.35 1.52 -13.95
CA ILE A 72 12.24 2.48 -12.86
C ILE A 72 13.56 3.26 -12.81
N THR A 73 13.52 4.58 -13.03
CA THR A 73 14.72 5.45 -12.97
C THR A 73 15.37 5.48 -11.59
N TRP A 74 14.61 5.11 -10.56
CA TRP A 74 15.03 5.07 -9.16
C TRP A 74 15.72 3.75 -8.83
N THR A 75 16.70 3.81 -7.92
CA THR A 75 17.40 2.60 -7.46
C THR A 75 16.46 1.64 -6.74
N VAL A 76 16.74 0.34 -6.84
CA VAL A 76 15.95 -0.71 -6.18
C VAL A 76 15.80 -0.48 -4.68
N HIS A 77 16.86 0.03 -4.04
CA HIS A 77 16.87 0.35 -2.62
C HIS A 77 15.83 1.41 -2.24
N LEU A 78 15.58 2.38 -3.12
CA LEU A 78 14.69 3.49 -2.82
C LEU A 78 13.23 3.05 -2.87
N TRP A 79 12.80 2.43 -3.97
CA TRP A 79 11.40 2.02 -4.09
C TRP A 79 11.05 0.83 -3.19
N MET A 80 11.97 -0.11 -2.96
CA MET A 80 11.80 -1.17 -1.96
C MET A 80 11.78 -0.60 -0.54
N GLY A 81 12.66 0.37 -0.24
CA GLY A 81 12.68 1.05 1.05
C GLY A 81 11.34 1.73 1.35
N VAL A 82 10.79 2.49 0.40
CA VAL A 82 9.46 3.13 0.52
C VAL A 82 8.36 2.08 0.72
N THR A 83 8.42 0.97 -0.03
CA THR A 83 7.45 -0.13 0.09
C THR A 83 7.46 -0.75 1.50
N VAL A 84 8.64 -1.02 2.06
CA VAL A 84 8.75 -1.58 3.42
C VAL A 84 8.31 -0.55 4.46
N MET A 85 8.73 0.70 4.32
CA MET A 85 8.39 1.78 5.25
C MET A 85 6.89 2.08 5.28
N SER A 86 6.19 1.99 4.15
CA SER A 86 4.73 2.16 4.12
C SER A 86 4.01 1.03 4.88
N GLY A 87 4.52 -0.20 4.79
CA GLY A 87 4.03 -1.31 5.62
C GLY A 87 4.24 -1.08 7.11
N VAL A 88 5.44 -0.64 7.51
CA VAL A 88 5.75 -0.29 8.91
C VAL A 88 4.83 0.83 9.41
N ALA A 89 4.60 1.86 8.61
CA ALA A 89 3.68 2.95 8.94
C ALA A 89 2.24 2.43 9.16
N GLY A 90 1.76 1.53 8.30
CA GLY A 90 0.45 0.88 8.45
C GLY A 90 0.35 0.05 9.73
N LEU A 91 1.42 -0.68 10.08
CA LEU A 91 1.50 -1.43 11.33
C LEU A 91 1.44 -0.50 12.56
N LEU A 92 2.21 0.59 12.56
CA LEU A 92 2.20 1.58 13.64
C LEU A 92 0.81 2.22 13.81
N LEU A 93 0.14 2.52 12.69
CA LEU A 93 -1.22 3.04 12.72
C LEU A 93 -2.21 2.02 13.33
N SER A 94 -2.02 0.73 13.06
CA SER A 94 -2.81 -0.33 13.70
C SER A 94 -2.63 -0.36 15.23
N TYR A 95 -1.40 -0.19 15.72
CA TYR A 95 -1.14 -0.08 17.16
C TYR A 95 -1.76 1.17 17.78
N LEU A 96 -1.77 2.29 17.05
CA LEU A 96 -2.39 3.53 17.49
C LEU A 96 -3.93 3.39 17.57
N MET A 97 -4.54 2.74 16.59
CA MET A 97 -6.00 2.55 16.54
C MET A 97 -6.50 1.47 17.50
N THR A 98 -5.68 0.46 17.80
CA THR A 98 -6.07 -0.61 18.72
C THR A 98 -4.91 -0.97 19.65
N PRO A 99 -4.80 -0.26 20.78
CA PRO A 99 -3.75 -0.50 21.77
C PRO A 99 -3.82 -1.93 22.32
N PRO A 100 -2.68 -2.58 22.62
CA PRO A 100 -2.68 -3.84 23.36
C PRO A 100 -3.28 -3.61 24.76
N VAL A 101 -4.11 -4.54 25.21
CA VAL A 101 -4.69 -4.51 26.57
C VAL A 101 -3.54 -4.49 27.57
N SER A 102 -3.43 -3.43 28.37
CA SER A 102 -2.43 -3.35 29.43
C SER A 102 -2.74 -4.43 30.47
N PRO A 103 -1.75 -5.18 30.98
CA PRO A 103 -1.96 -6.07 32.12
C PRO A 103 -2.56 -5.25 33.26
N GLU A 104 -3.67 -5.72 33.82
CA GLU A 104 -4.28 -5.12 35.00
C GLU A 104 -3.22 -5.13 36.13
N PRO A 105 -2.97 -4.01 36.83
CA PRO A 105 -2.07 -4.02 37.97
C PRO A 105 -2.65 -4.95 39.02
N LEU A 106 -1.90 -5.99 39.41
CA LEU A 106 -2.29 -6.91 40.47
C LEU A 106 -2.59 -6.10 41.75
N SER A 107 -3.86 -5.99 42.13
CA SER A 107 -4.26 -5.41 43.41
C SER A 107 -3.93 -6.42 44.52
N PHE A 108 -2.81 -6.19 45.22
CA PHE A 108 -2.48 -6.85 46.49
C PHE A 108 -3.00 -6.02 47.66
#